data_AF-A0A517SY79-F1
#
_entry.id   AF-A0A517SY79-F1
#
_cell.length_a   1.000
_cell.length_b   1.000
_cell.length_c   1.000
_cell.angle_alpha   90.00
_cell.angle_beta   90.00
_cell.angle_gamma   90.00
#
_symmetry.space_group_name_H-M   'P 1'
#
loop_
_entity.id
_entity.type
_entity.pdbx_description
1 polymer ?
#
loop_
_entity_poly.entity_id
_entity_poly.type
_entity_poly.pdbx_seq_one_letter_code
_entity_poly.pdbx_strand_id
1 'polypeptide(L)'
;MLESQKVAGRPEVTEAASSLTGGVELVADAGTNETPQSGARRGRRKAPVPAGADLSLDPVPCVGTFDERCRKAVEVASMAFTCTGSWVAFYREILGVEGIVVQLFPAELERRRFFGTPQFIAVQEMLAGMRSEDTSKSDAAEPEQMITIRIPRSLHLSLQAESAECNLSINKLAISKLLVPADPRFVPEQVGNIRGRKPGEQGKAVKQGLVKQGLVMQAKVKANATGQPNLG
;
A
#
# COMPACT_ATOMS: atom_id res chain seq x y z
N MET A 1 -61.25 -12.95 -8.01
CA MET A 1 -61.66 -12.35 -6.72
C MET A 1 -61.11 -10.93 -6.70
N LEU A 2 -62.01 -9.95 -6.72
CA LEU A 2 -61.71 -8.53 -6.49
C LEU A 2 -61.86 -8.25 -4.99
N GLU A 3 -60.90 -7.54 -4.39
CA GLU A 3 -61.04 -6.64 -3.22
C GLU A 3 -59.64 -6.01 -3.04
N SER A 4 -59.37 -4.77 -3.43
CA SER A 4 -59.84 -3.45 -2.98
C SER A 4 -59.43 -3.06 -1.54
N GLN A 5 -58.72 -1.93 -1.50
CA GLN A 5 -58.51 -0.93 -0.43
C GLN A 5 -57.26 -1.04 0.46
N LYS A 6 -56.66 0.04 0.99
CA LYS A 6 -56.49 1.50 0.70
C LYS A 6 -55.83 2.08 1.98
N VAL A 7 -55.12 3.21 1.85
CA VAL A 7 -54.76 4.23 2.88
C VAL A 7 -53.50 3.89 3.71
N ALA A 8 -52.34 4.49 3.45
CA ALA A 8 -51.89 5.89 3.64
C ALA A 8 -51.56 6.26 5.10
N GLY A 9 -50.33 6.75 5.32
CA GLY A 9 -49.86 7.23 6.62
C GLY A 9 -48.39 7.66 6.58
N ARG A 10 -48.11 8.77 5.89
CA ARG A 10 -46.85 9.52 6.00
C ARG A 10 -47.04 10.56 7.12
N PRO A 11 -46.09 10.72 8.05
CA PRO A 11 -45.91 11.99 8.73
C PRO A 11 -44.69 12.71 8.17
N GLU A 12 -44.91 13.98 7.90
CA GLU A 12 -43.95 15.01 7.51
C GLU A 12 -43.53 15.79 8.77
N VAL A 13 -42.33 16.38 8.70
CA VAL A 13 -41.77 17.49 9.51
C VAL A 13 -41.67 17.37 11.03
N THR A 14 -40.44 17.48 11.53
CA THR A 14 -40.05 18.70 12.28
C THR A 14 -38.53 18.86 12.34
N GLU A 15 -38.12 20.00 11.80
CA GLU A 15 -36.81 20.62 11.86
C GLU A 15 -36.56 21.13 13.28
N ALA A 16 -35.42 20.77 13.88
CA ALA A 16 -34.96 21.38 15.14
C ALA A 16 -33.49 21.73 14.99
N ALA A 17 -33.27 22.95 14.49
CA ALA A 17 -32.03 23.67 14.67
C ALA A 17 -31.82 23.95 16.16
N SER A 18 -30.62 23.64 16.67
CA SER A 18 -30.11 24.26 17.89
C SER A 18 -28.62 24.46 17.73
N SER A 19 -28.30 25.69 17.36
CA SER A 19 -27.01 26.33 17.53
C SER A 19 -26.56 26.22 18.98
N LEU A 20 -25.36 25.69 19.20
CA LEU A 20 -24.57 26.01 20.39
C LEU A 20 -23.19 26.47 19.93
N THR A 21 -23.05 27.77 20.02
CA THR A 21 -21.86 28.60 20.04
C THR A 21 -20.84 28.10 21.06
N GLY A 22 -19.57 28.06 20.67
CA GLY A 22 -18.46 27.77 21.58
C GLY A 22 -17.11 27.96 20.90
N GLY A 23 -16.81 29.18 20.49
CA GLY A 23 -15.45 29.56 20.11
C GLY A 23 -14.59 29.72 21.35
N VAL A 24 -13.39 29.13 21.33
CA VAL A 24 -12.27 29.58 22.15
C VAL A 24 -11.00 29.54 21.30
N GLU A 25 -10.53 30.75 21.05
CA GLU A 25 -9.18 31.24 20.73
C GLU A 25 -8.04 30.27 20.42
N LEU A 26 -7.54 30.49 19.20
CA LEU A 26 -6.15 30.36 18.80
C LEU A 26 -5.25 31.26 19.66
N VAL A 27 -4.29 30.67 20.36
CA VAL A 27 -3.07 31.38 20.80
C VAL A 27 -1.91 30.90 19.95
N ALA A 28 -1.43 31.81 19.10
CA ALA A 28 -0.14 31.74 18.45
C ALA A 28 0.90 32.28 19.44
N ASP A 29 2.00 31.54 19.63
CA ASP A 29 3.23 32.11 20.19
C ASP A 29 4.42 31.74 19.30
N ALA A 30 5.27 32.74 19.10
CA ALA A 30 6.32 32.79 18.11
C ALA A 30 7.70 32.67 18.77
N GLY A 31 8.63 32.01 18.07
CA GLY A 31 10.08 32.10 18.31
C GLY A 31 10.57 31.13 19.39
N THR A 32 11.54 30.25 19.13
CA THR A 32 12.90 30.64 18.77
C THR A 32 13.69 29.44 18.27
N ASN A 33 14.59 29.74 17.34
CA ASN A 33 15.54 28.86 16.70
C ASN A 33 16.75 28.66 17.62
N GLU A 34 17.04 27.44 18.10
CA GLU A 34 18.40 27.04 18.49
C GLU A 34 18.64 25.54 18.21
N THR A 35 19.70 25.29 17.43
CA THR A 35 20.31 23.99 17.20
C THR A 35 21.42 23.80 18.24
N PRO A 36 21.64 22.59 18.76
CA PRO A 36 23.02 22.12 18.86
C PRO A 36 23.25 20.73 18.28
N GLN A 37 24.45 20.59 17.74
CA GLN A 37 25.00 19.44 17.04
C GLN A 37 25.27 18.23 17.95
N SER A 38 25.13 17.05 17.33
CA SER A 38 26.08 15.93 17.34
C SER A 38 26.42 15.25 18.68
N GLY A 39 25.99 14.00 18.82
CA GLY A 39 26.65 13.02 19.69
C GLY A 39 26.00 11.65 19.71
N ALA A 40 26.74 10.62 19.28
CA ALA A 40 26.51 9.19 19.49
C ALA A 40 25.37 8.52 18.68
N ARG A 41 25.74 8.02 17.49
CA ARG A 41 25.09 6.86 16.85
C ARG A 41 25.20 5.65 17.79
N ARG A 42 24.24 5.47 18.69
CA ARG A 42 23.97 4.17 19.30
C ARG A 42 23.51 3.25 18.17
N GLY A 43 24.28 2.18 17.95
CA GLY A 43 23.91 1.12 17.03
C GLY A 43 22.46 0.71 17.28
N ARG A 44 21.64 0.81 16.23
CA ARG A 44 20.26 0.34 16.23
C ARG A 44 20.33 -1.16 16.48
N ARG A 45 20.20 -1.57 17.75
CA ARG A 45 19.93 -2.96 18.10
C ARG A 45 18.69 -3.34 17.31
N LYS A 46 18.80 -4.39 16.49
CA LYS A 46 17.68 -4.98 15.75
C LYS A 46 16.60 -5.23 16.81
N ALA A 47 15.49 -4.51 16.72
CA ALA A 47 14.37 -4.71 17.64
C ALA A 47 13.96 -6.19 17.56
N PRO A 48 13.48 -6.79 18.66
CA PRO A 48 12.88 -8.12 18.60
C PRO A 48 11.79 -8.09 17.53
N VAL A 49 11.77 -9.10 16.66
CA VAL A 49 10.70 -9.25 15.67
C VAL A 49 9.37 -9.27 16.44
N PRO A 50 8.41 -8.39 16.14
CA PRO A 50 7.12 -8.44 16.80
C PRO A 50 6.48 -9.81 16.56
N ALA A 51 5.98 -10.41 17.62
CA ALA A 51 5.48 -11.79 17.68
C ALA A 51 4.24 -12.09 16.79
N GLY A 52 3.85 -11.17 15.90
CA GLY A 52 2.72 -11.33 14.97
C GLY A 52 3.12 -11.73 13.54
N ALA A 53 4.41 -11.86 13.24
CA ALA A 53 4.92 -12.07 11.88
C ALA A 53 4.93 -13.54 11.41
N ASP A 54 4.93 -14.50 12.34
CA ASP A 54 5.15 -15.91 12.07
C ASP A 54 3.82 -16.68 12.12
N LEU A 55 2.89 -16.31 11.23
CA LEU A 55 1.75 -17.17 10.92
C LEU A 55 2.21 -18.15 9.84
N SER A 56 2.22 -19.44 10.17
CA SER A 56 2.45 -20.53 9.23
C SER A 56 1.27 -21.49 9.36
N LEU A 57 0.55 -21.71 8.26
CA LEU A 57 -0.60 -22.60 8.23
C LEU A 57 -0.23 -23.92 7.56
N ASP A 58 -0.74 -25.02 8.09
CA ASP A 58 -0.56 -26.33 7.47
C ASP A 58 -1.22 -26.36 6.08
N PRO A 59 -0.59 -27.03 5.09
CA PRO A 59 -1.15 -27.12 3.75
C PRO A 59 -2.50 -27.84 3.76
N VAL A 60 -3.47 -27.27 3.06
CA VAL A 60 -4.84 -27.81 3.02
C VAL A 60 -5.06 -28.55 1.70
N PRO A 61 -5.42 -29.85 1.72
CA PRO A 61 -5.64 -30.60 0.50
C PRO A 61 -6.89 -30.10 -0.24
N CYS A 62 -6.84 -30.09 -1.57
CA CYS A 62 -7.95 -29.69 -2.46
C CYS A 62 -9.05 -30.75 -2.60
N VAL A 63 -9.45 -31.36 -1.49
CA VAL A 63 -10.42 -32.47 -1.45
C VAL A 63 -11.80 -31.96 -1.06
N GLY A 64 -12.86 -32.58 -1.60
CA GLY A 64 -14.25 -32.24 -1.32
C GLY A 64 -14.93 -31.44 -2.44
N THR A 65 -16.20 -31.14 -2.25
CA THR A 65 -17.01 -30.33 -3.17
C THR A 65 -16.59 -28.86 -3.16
N PHE A 66 -16.95 -28.10 -4.21
CA PHE A 66 -16.64 -26.68 -4.29
C PHE A 66 -17.14 -25.90 -3.05
N ASP A 67 -18.36 -26.17 -2.59
CA ASP A 67 -18.94 -25.48 -1.43
C ASP A 67 -18.25 -25.85 -0.11
N GLU A 68 -17.82 -27.10 0.05
CA GLU A 68 -17.02 -27.52 1.21
C GLU A 68 -15.67 -26.81 1.22
N ARG A 69 -15.00 -26.71 0.08
CA ARG A 69 -13.74 -25.95 -0.05
C ARG A 69 -13.94 -24.47 0.23
N CYS A 70 -15.06 -23.88 -0.21
CA CYS A 70 -15.40 -22.48 0.12
C CYS A 70 -15.59 -22.28 1.62
N ARG A 71 -16.32 -23.17 2.30
CA ARG A 71 -16.48 -23.12 3.76
C ARG A 71 -15.14 -23.30 4.47
N LYS A 72 -14.30 -24.22 3.99
CA LYS A 72 -12.98 -24.48 4.56
C LYS A 72 -12.06 -23.26 4.45
N ALA A 73 -12.12 -22.52 3.34
CA ALA A 73 -11.37 -21.28 3.18
C ALA A 73 -11.72 -20.25 4.27
N VAL A 74 -13.01 -20.09 4.58
CA VAL A 74 -13.46 -19.17 5.66
C VAL A 74 -13.03 -19.70 7.02
N GLU A 75 -13.19 -20.99 7.29
CA GLU A 75 -12.79 -21.60 8.57
C GLU A 75 -11.31 -21.35 8.87
N VAL A 76 -10.43 -21.64 7.91
CA VAL A 76 -8.98 -21.45 8.04
C VAL A 76 -8.64 -19.96 8.15
N ALA A 77 -9.30 -19.10 7.38
CA ALA A 77 -9.13 -17.65 7.49
C ALA A 77 -9.59 -17.13 8.86
N SER A 78 -10.69 -17.61 9.43
CA SER A 78 -11.13 -17.20 10.77
C SER A 78 -10.13 -17.64 11.85
N MET A 79 -9.56 -18.84 11.75
CA MET A 79 -8.48 -19.26 12.65
C MET A 79 -7.27 -18.34 12.52
N ALA A 80 -6.80 -18.09 11.30
CA ALA A 80 -5.71 -17.15 11.05
C ALA A 80 -6.01 -15.77 11.63
N PHE A 81 -7.25 -15.28 11.47
CA PHE A 81 -7.68 -13.98 11.97
C PHE A 81 -7.56 -13.84 13.49
N THR A 82 -7.82 -14.92 14.23
CA THR A 82 -7.63 -14.92 15.69
C THR A 82 -6.17 -15.09 16.12
N CYS A 83 -5.34 -15.71 15.29
CA CYS A 83 -3.95 -16.04 15.63
C CYS A 83 -2.95 -14.95 15.27
N THR A 84 -3.23 -14.14 14.25
CA THR A 84 -2.33 -13.06 13.80
C THR A 84 -2.94 -11.67 13.97
N GLY A 85 -2.13 -10.73 14.44
CA GLY A 85 -2.42 -9.30 14.38
C GLY A 85 -1.82 -8.62 13.15
N SER A 86 -1.15 -9.36 12.26
CA SER A 86 -0.55 -8.82 11.03
C SER A 86 -1.44 -9.12 9.82
N TRP A 87 -1.95 -8.08 9.20
CA TRP A 87 -2.71 -8.22 7.94
C TRP A 87 -1.81 -8.72 6.79
N VAL A 88 -0.50 -8.45 6.83
CA VAL A 88 0.45 -8.90 5.81
C VAL A 88 0.64 -10.41 5.90
N ALA A 89 0.87 -10.93 7.11
CA ALA A 89 0.96 -12.36 7.36
C ALA A 89 -0.36 -13.06 6.98
N PHE A 90 -1.50 -12.51 7.38
CA PHE A 90 -2.81 -13.02 6.97
C PHE A 90 -2.97 -13.07 5.44
N TYR A 91 -2.65 -11.97 4.76
CA TYR A 91 -2.77 -11.90 3.30
C TYR A 91 -1.89 -12.95 2.62
N ARG A 92 -0.62 -13.07 3.04
CA ARG A 92 0.33 -14.02 2.47
C ARG A 92 -0.14 -15.46 2.61
N GLU A 93 -0.56 -15.86 3.80
CA GLU A 93 -0.96 -17.24 4.07
C GLU A 93 -2.32 -17.61 3.46
N ILE A 94 -3.27 -16.66 3.37
CA ILE A 94 -4.63 -16.97 2.88
C ILE A 94 -4.77 -16.67 1.38
N LEU A 95 -4.43 -15.46 0.95
CA LEU A 95 -4.69 -14.93 -0.39
C LEU A 95 -3.43 -14.82 -1.27
N GLY A 96 -2.25 -15.05 -0.70
CA GLY A 96 -0.98 -14.98 -1.41
C GLY A 96 -0.82 -16.01 -2.51
N VAL A 97 0.29 -15.92 -3.24
CA VAL A 97 0.59 -16.77 -4.41
C VAL A 97 0.59 -18.27 -4.07
N GLU A 98 1.01 -18.61 -2.85
CA GLU A 98 1.03 -19.98 -2.32
C GLU A 98 -0.01 -20.20 -1.21
N GLY A 99 -0.92 -19.23 -1.03
CA GLY A 99 -1.86 -19.21 0.07
C GLY A 99 -2.94 -20.30 -0.02
N ILE A 100 -3.69 -20.46 1.07
CA ILE A 100 -4.73 -21.47 1.22
C ILE A 100 -5.77 -21.44 0.08
N VAL A 101 -6.14 -20.26 -0.41
CA VAL A 101 -7.08 -20.14 -1.54
C VAL A 101 -6.52 -20.76 -2.82
N VAL A 102 -5.22 -20.62 -3.09
CA VAL A 102 -4.58 -21.24 -4.26
C VAL A 102 -4.51 -22.76 -4.10
N GLN A 103 -4.24 -23.24 -2.89
CA GLN A 103 -4.21 -24.67 -2.58
C GLN A 103 -5.60 -25.32 -2.72
N LEU A 104 -6.64 -24.69 -2.18
CA LEU A 104 -8.03 -25.19 -2.25
C LEU A 104 -8.64 -25.12 -3.65
N PHE A 105 -8.19 -24.17 -4.47
CA PHE A 105 -8.67 -23.97 -5.83
C PHE A 105 -7.49 -23.88 -6.82
N PRO A 106 -6.88 -25.02 -7.21
CA PRO A 106 -5.73 -25.00 -8.11
C PRO A 106 -6.07 -24.52 -9.53
N ALA A 107 -7.31 -24.75 -9.97
CA ALA A 107 -7.79 -24.28 -11.26
C ALA A 107 -8.17 -22.79 -11.21
N GLU A 108 -7.69 -22.01 -12.18
CA GLU A 108 -7.97 -20.57 -12.24
C GLU A 108 -9.46 -20.25 -12.33
N LEU A 109 -10.21 -21.02 -13.12
CA LEU A 109 -11.65 -20.85 -13.26
C LEU A 109 -12.39 -21.04 -11.93
N GLU A 110 -11.95 -21.99 -11.10
CA GLU A 110 -12.52 -22.22 -9.77
C GLU A 110 -12.17 -21.09 -8.80
N ARG A 111 -10.94 -20.56 -8.82
CA ARG A 111 -10.58 -19.37 -8.01
C ARG A 111 -11.44 -18.17 -8.38
N ARG A 112 -11.62 -17.91 -9.67
CA ARG A 112 -12.49 -16.82 -10.14
C ARG A 112 -13.92 -17.02 -9.66
N ARG A 113 -14.43 -18.26 -9.68
CA ARG A 113 -15.74 -18.58 -9.12
C ARG A 113 -15.79 -18.27 -7.62
N PHE A 114 -14.76 -18.65 -6.86
CA PHE A 114 -14.64 -18.37 -5.43
C PHE A 114 -14.67 -16.86 -5.11
N PHE A 115 -14.00 -16.03 -5.91
CA PHE A 115 -14.01 -14.58 -5.71
C PHE A 115 -15.39 -13.92 -5.88
N GLY A 116 -16.34 -14.61 -6.53
CA GLY A 116 -17.73 -14.18 -6.61
C GLY A 116 -18.63 -14.73 -5.49
N THR A 117 -18.08 -15.47 -4.53
CA THR A 117 -18.88 -16.11 -3.46
C THR A 117 -18.98 -15.24 -2.20
N PRO A 118 -20.04 -15.41 -1.39
CA PRO A 118 -20.14 -14.78 -0.08
C PRO A 118 -18.98 -15.12 0.87
N GLN A 119 -18.38 -16.31 0.71
CA GLN A 119 -17.24 -16.75 1.50
C GLN A 119 -16.01 -15.88 1.26
N PHE A 120 -15.77 -15.46 0.02
CA PHE A 120 -14.69 -14.53 -0.28
C PHE A 120 -14.94 -13.14 0.31
N ILE A 121 -16.20 -12.68 0.32
CA ILE A 121 -16.57 -11.41 0.97
C ILE A 121 -16.21 -11.47 2.46
N ALA A 122 -16.56 -12.55 3.16
CA ALA A 122 -16.20 -12.72 4.58
C ALA A 122 -14.68 -12.69 4.81
N VAL A 123 -13.88 -13.30 3.92
CA VAL A 123 -12.40 -13.24 4.00
C VAL A 123 -11.89 -11.80 3.80
N GLN A 124 -12.47 -11.06 2.86
CA GLN A 124 -12.12 -9.66 2.62
C GLN A 124 -12.52 -8.74 3.79
N GLU A 125 -13.66 -9.00 4.44
CA GLU A 125 -14.08 -8.26 5.65
C GLU A 125 -13.09 -8.46 6.81
N MET A 126 -12.64 -9.70 7.03
CA MET A 126 -11.58 -9.99 8.02
C MET A 126 -10.29 -9.21 7.71
N LEU A 127 -9.84 -9.24 6.45
CA LEU A 127 -8.65 -8.50 6.01
C LEU A 127 -8.80 -6.98 6.17
N ALA A 128 -9.97 -6.43 5.82
CA ALA A 128 -10.27 -5.01 5.99
C ALA A 128 -10.26 -4.60 7.46
N GLY A 129 -10.81 -5.44 8.34
CA GLY A 129 -10.77 -5.28 9.79
C GLY A 129 -9.33 -5.16 10.31
N MET A 130 -8.45 -6.12 9.98
CA MET A 130 -7.04 -6.08 10.38
C MET A 130 -6.32 -4.82 9.89
N ARG A 131 -6.57 -4.40 8.64
CA ARG A 131 -5.99 -3.18 8.06
C ARG A 131 -6.51 -1.88 8.68
N SER A 132 -7.66 -1.94 9.35
CA SER A 132 -8.20 -0.78 10.07
C SER A 132 -7.45 -0.54 11.38
N GLU A 133 -7.03 -1.62 12.04
CA GLU A 133 -6.32 -1.62 13.33
C GLU A 133 -4.80 -1.48 13.17
N ASP A 134 -4.26 -1.85 12.00
CA ASP A 134 -2.82 -1.77 11.75
C ASP A 134 -2.33 -0.32 11.75
N THR A 135 -1.67 0.03 12.85
CA THR A 135 -0.99 1.30 13.09
C THR A 135 0.52 1.19 12.88
N SER A 136 1.04 -0.01 12.58
CA SER A 136 2.46 -0.26 12.47
C SER A 136 2.99 0.20 11.10
N LYS A 137 3.90 1.18 11.12
CA LYS A 137 4.49 1.78 9.90
C LYS A 137 5.56 0.92 9.22
N SER A 138 5.72 -0.33 9.64
CA SER A 138 6.73 -1.25 9.12
C SER A 138 6.38 -2.60 9.70
N ASP A 139 5.67 -3.42 8.94
CA ASP A 139 5.59 -4.82 9.29
C ASP A 139 7.00 -5.43 9.13
N ALA A 140 7.56 -5.93 10.22
CA ALA A 140 8.85 -6.62 10.17
C ALA A 140 8.73 -7.99 9.49
N ALA A 141 7.50 -8.47 9.27
CA ALA A 141 7.21 -9.77 8.66
C ALA A 141 7.64 -9.84 7.20
N GLU A 142 7.56 -8.73 6.45
CA GLU A 142 7.83 -8.75 5.01
C GLU A 142 8.41 -7.42 4.51
N PRO A 143 9.46 -7.46 3.64
CA PRO A 143 10.03 -6.24 3.09
C PRO A 143 9.06 -5.58 2.09
N GLU A 144 8.66 -4.34 2.37
CA GLU A 144 7.83 -3.54 1.47
C GLU A 144 8.50 -3.34 0.10
N GLN A 145 7.72 -3.56 -0.97
CA GLN A 145 8.13 -3.28 -2.35
C GLN A 145 7.39 -2.06 -2.88
N MET A 146 8.12 -1.10 -3.46
CA MET A 146 7.54 0.12 -4.02
C MET A 146 7.16 -0.07 -5.49
N ILE A 147 5.90 0.19 -5.82
CA ILE A 147 5.43 0.34 -7.19
C ILE A 147 5.16 1.83 -7.48
N THR A 148 5.73 2.34 -8.56
CA THR A 148 5.47 3.72 -9.03
C THR A 148 4.65 3.66 -10.31
N ILE A 149 3.40 4.11 -10.26
CA ILE A 149 2.48 4.11 -11.40
C ILE A 149 2.23 5.55 -11.84
N ARG A 150 2.29 5.80 -13.14
CA ARG A 150 1.86 7.07 -13.75
C ARG A 150 0.40 6.93 -14.18
N ILE A 151 -0.49 7.73 -13.59
CA ILE A 151 -1.91 7.74 -13.93
C ILE A 151 -2.36 9.11 -14.47
N PRO A 152 -3.39 9.18 -15.34
CA PRO A 152 -3.96 10.45 -15.78
C PRO A 152 -4.50 11.29 -14.61
N ARG A 153 -4.49 12.62 -14.77
CA ARG A 153 -5.00 13.56 -13.75
C ARG A 153 -6.45 13.28 -13.39
N SER A 154 -7.30 12.99 -14.37
CA SER A 154 -8.72 12.67 -14.14
C SER A 154 -8.88 11.48 -13.20
N LEU A 155 -8.15 10.38 -13.44
CA LEU A 155 -8.18 9.20 -12.59
C LEU A 155 -7.69 9.48 -11.17
N HIS A 156 -6.61 10.28 -11.04
CA HIS A 156 -6.13 10.71 -9.73
C HIS A 156 -7.18 11.51 -8.96
N LEU A 157 -7.89 12.44 -9.61
CA LEU A 157 -8.96 13.23 -8.98
C LEU A 157 -10.14 12.35 -8.56
N SER A 158 -10.52 11.35 -9.36
CA SER A 158 -11.55 10.38 -8.97
C SER A 158 -11.13 9.58 -7.72
N LEU A 159 -9.88 9.11 -7.66
CA LEU A 159 -9.36 8.43 -6.47
C LEU A 159 -9.34 9.34 -5.24
N GLN A 160 -9.00 10.62 -5.43
CA GLN A 160 -9.01 11.61 -4.35
C GLN A 160 -10.42 11.80 -3.79
N ALA A 161 -11.42 11.97 -4.66
CA ALA A 161 -12.82 12.13 -4.26
C ALA A 161 -13.34 10.90 -3.51
N GLU A 162 -13.15 9.69 -4.07
CA GLU A 162 -13.58 8.44 -3.43
C GLU A 162 -12.88 8.22 -2.09
N SER A 163 -11.58 8.55 -1.99
CA SER A 163 -10.86 8.42 -0.71
C SER A 163 -11.40 9.38 0.35
N ALA A 164 -11.84 10.57 -0.04
CA ALA A 164 -12.46 11.52 0.87
C ALA A 164 -13.84 11.03 1.34
N GLU A 165 -14.65 10.45 0.44
CA GLU A 165 -15.95 9.83 0.79
C GLU A 165 -15.78 8.69 1.81
N CYS A 166 -14.71 7.90 1.67
CA CYS A 166 -14.40 6.80 2.59
C CYS A 166 -13.58 7.23 3.83
N ASN A 167 -13.22 8.50 3.98
CA ASN A 167 -12.31 9.00 5.03
C ASN A 167 -10.94 8.26 5.08
N LEU A 168 -10.39 7.94 3.91
CA LEU A 168 -9.11 7.25 3.74
C LEU A 168 -8.08 8.15 3.06
N SER A 169 -6.80 7.85 3.24
CA SER A 169 -5.78 8.38 2.33
C SER A 169 -5.88 7.71 0.96
N ILE A 170 -5.43 8.40 -0.09
CA ILE A 170 -5.37 7.85 -1.45
C ILE A 170 -4.64 6.51 -1.47
N ASN A 171 -3.53 6.38 -0.75
CA ASN A 171 -2.77 5.13 -0.68
C ASN A 171 -3.56 4.00 0.01
N LYS A 172 -4.29 4.29 1.09
CA LYS A 172 -5.06 3.26 1.81
C LYS A 172 -6.21 2.74 0.93
N LEU A 173 -6.89 3.63 0.22
CA LEU A 173 -7.91 3.25 -0.79
C LEU A 173 -7.28 2.46 -1.95
N ALA A 174 -6.17 2.93 -2.50
CA ALA A 174 -5.51 2.28 -3.63
C ALA A 174 -5.08 0.85 -3.29
N ILE A 175 -4.47 0.63 -2.12
CA ILE A 175 -4.12 -0.72 -1.68
C ILE A 175 -5.39 -1.58 -1.52
N SER A 176 -6.46 -1.07 -0.90
CA SER A 176 -7.72 -1.82 -0.79
C SER A 176 -8.27 -2.26 -2.15
N LYS A 177 -8.17 -1.42 -3.19
CA LYS A 177 -8.56 -1.80 -4.55
C LYS A 177 -7.63 -2.86 -5.16
N LEU A 178 -6.34 -2.84 -4.83
CA LEU A 178 -5.36 -3.84 -5.32
C LEU A 178 -5.51 -5.21 -4.65
N LEU A 179 -6.11 -5.28 -3.45
CA LEU A 179 -6.39 -6.54 -2.74
C LEU A 179 -7.56 -7.32 -3.33
N VAL A 180 -8.38 -6.67 -4.15
CA VAL A 180 -9.47 -7.32 -4.88
C VAL A 180 -8.94 -7.80 -6.23
N PRO A 181 -9.11 -9.10 -6.57
CA PRO A 181 -8.71 -9.63 -7.87
C PRO A 181 -9.35 -8.85 -9.01
N ALA A 182 -8.53 -8.46 -9.99
CA ALA A 182 -9.02 -7.79 -11.18
C ALA A 182 -9.88 -8.74 -12.03
N ASP A 183 -11.03 -8.26 -12.48
CA ASP A 183 -11.81 -8.99 -13.48
C ASP A 183 -11.07 -8.93 -14.84
N PRO A 184 -10.71 -10.08 -15.43
CA PRO A 184 -9.99 -10.13 -16.70
C PRO A 184 -10.66 -9.35 -17.84
N ARG A 185 -11.98 -9.15 -17.78
CA ARG A 185 -12.73 -8.38 -18.79
C ARG A 185 -12.36 -6.90 -18.81
N PHE A 186 -11.84 -6.37 -17.70
CA PHE A 186 -11.43 -4.97 -17.57
C PHE A 186 -9.91 -4.78 -17.60
N VAL A 187 -9.15 -5.88 -17.78
CA VAL A 187 -7.69 -5.85 -17.89
C VAL A 187 -7.31 -5.92 -19.38
N PRO A 188 -6.64 -4.91 -19.94
CA PRO A 188 -6.23 -4.95 -21.33
C PRO A 188 -5.21 -6.07 -21.58
N GLU A 189 -5.35 -6.78 -22.70
CA GLU A 189 -4.35 -7.74 -23.15
C GLU A 189 -3.05 -7.01 -23.47
N GLN A 190 -1.94 -7.54 -22.95
CA GLN A 190 -0.64 -6.95 -23.18
C GLN A 190 -0.14 -7.30 -24.58
N VAL A 191 -0.12 -6.33 -25.49
CA VAL A 191 0.42 -6.49 -26.85
C VAL A 191 1.92 -6.11 -26.85
N GLY A 192 2.78 -7.09 -27.14
CA GLY A 192 4.23 -6.89 -27.34
C GLY A 192 5.13 -7.41 -26.21
N ASN A 193 6.44 -7.19 -26.36
CA ASN A 193 7.44 -7.71 -25.43
C ASN A 193 7.28 -7.05 -24.04
N ILE A 194 7.23 -7.85 -22.97
CA ILE A 194 7.06 -7.36 -21.60
C ILE A 194 8.20 -6.39 -21.26
N ARG A 195 7.92 -5.08 -21.31
CA ARG A 195 8.88 -4.04 -20.93
C ARG A 195 8.89 -3.90 -19.41
N GLY A 196 9.50 -4.88 -18.76
CA GLY A 196 9.98 -4.76 -17.40
C GLY A 196 11.49 -4.83 -17.42
N ARG A 197 12.19 -3.71 -17.21
CA ARG A 197 13.51 -3.84 -16.58
C ARG A 197 13.19 -4.38 -15.18
N LYS A 198 13.86 -5.44 -14.73
CA LYS A 198 13.86 -5.82 -13.31
C LYS A 198 14.00 -4.53 -12.50
N PRO A 199 13.12 -4.21 -11.54
CA PRO A 199 13.36 -3.11 -10.63
C PRO A 199 14.75 -3.31 -10.07
N GLY A 200 15.72 -2.50 -10.51
CA GLY A 200 17.08 -2.60 -9.99
C GLY A 200 17.00 -2.35 -8.50
N GLU A 201 17.82 -3.04 -7.70
CA GLU A 201 18.08 -2.59 -6.34
C GLU A 201 18.36 -1.10 -6.42
N GLN A 202 17.50 -0.27 -5.83
CA GLN A 202 17.67 1.18 -5.87
C GLN A 202 18.89 1.50 -4.99
N GLY A 203 20.07 1.41 -5.62
CA GLY A 203 21.34 1.68 -4.99
C GLY A 203 21.28 3.08 -4.39
N LYS A 204 21.62 3.17 -3.10
CA LYS A 204 21.90 4.44 -2.42
C LYS A 204 22.82 5.23 -3.34
N ALA A 205 22.34 6.36 -3.86
CA ALA A 205 23.14 7.22 -4.71
C ALA A 205 24.40 7.63 -3.93
N VAL A 206 25.53 7.00 -4.27
CA VAL A 206 26.83 7.46 -3.80
C VAL A 206 27.06 8.79 -4.50
N LYS A 207 27.10 9.88 -3.74
CA LYS A 207 27.54 11.20 -4.21
C LYS A 207 29.03 11.11 -4.59
N GLN A 208 29.35 10.54 -5.74
CA GLN A 208 30.64 10.74 -6.41
C GLN A 208 30.47 11.88 -7.41
N GLY A 209 30.70 13.09 -6.94
CA GLY A 209 30.55 14.29 -7.76
C GLY A 209 31.05 15.54 -7.05
N LEU A 210 32.24 15.48 -6.43
CA LEU A 210 32.93 16.69 -5.97
C LEU A 210 34.46 16.50 -5.89
N VAL A 211 35.10 16.00 -6.95
CA VAL A 211 36.57 16.14 -7.13
C VAL A 211 36.92 16.25 -8.61
N LYS A 212 36.27 17.15 -9.36
CA LYS A 212 36.73 17.56 -10.71
C LYS A 212 36.43 19.04 -10.98
N GLN A 213 36.86 19.91 -10.07
CA GLN A 213 37.21 21.29 -10.38
C GLN A 213 38.50 21.59 -9.61
N GLY A 214 39.62 21.66 -10.34
CA GLY A 214 40.95 21.78 -9.73
C GLY A 214 42.10 21.39 -10.65
N LEU A 215 41.82 20.83 -11.84
CA LEU A 215 42.87 20.36 -12.75
C LEU A 215 42.64 20.77 -14.21
N VAL A 216 42.25 22.02 -14.47
CA VAL A 216 42.31 22.59 -15.84
C VAL A 216 42.79 24.06 -15.83
N MET A 217 43.58 24.45 -14.82
CA MET A 217 44.08 25.83 -14.73
C MET A 217 45.55 25.90 -14.30
N GLN A 218 46.40 24.97 -14.76
CA GLN A 218 47.87 25.09 -14.65
C GLN A 218 48.66 24.47 -15.82
N ALA A 219 48.04 24.26 -16.98
CA ALA A 219 48.70 23.67 -18.15
C ALA A 219 48.65 24.56 -19.41
N LYS A 220 48.66 25.89 -19.24
CA LYS A 220 48.81 26.83 -20.38
C LYS A 220 49.56 28.13 -20.03
N VAL A 221 50.55 28.05 -19.14
CA VAL A 221 51.46 29.18 -18.80
C VAL A 221 52.96 28.84 -18.98
N LYS A 222 53.32 27.62 -19.40
CA LYS A 222 54.72 27.27 -19.72
C LYS A 222 54.85 26.72 -21.13
N ALA A 223 54.60 27.58 -22.12
CA ALA A 223 55.04 27.37 -23.50
C ALA A 223 55.04 28.72 -24.26
N ASN A 224 55.59 29.78 -23.67
CA ASN A 224 56.05 30.92 -24.47
C ASN A 224 57.06 31.77 -23.68
N ALA A 225 58.19 31.17 -23.36
CA ALA A 225 59.36 31.90 -22.86
C ALA A 225 60.58 31.07 -23.24
N THR A 226 61.15 31.31 -24.42
CA THR A 226 62.60 31.31 -24.69
C THR A 226 62.85 31.68 -26.17
N GLY A 227 63.44 32.87 -26.37
CA GLY A 227 64.24 33.25 -27.56
C GLY A 227 63.56 34.24 -28.51
N GLN A 228 64.05 35.46 -28.77
CA GLN A 228 65.22 36.24 -28.32
C GLN A 228 64.90 37.75 -28.56
N PRO A 229 65.57 38.69 -27.86
CA PRO A 229 65.36 40.13 -28.03
C PRO A 229 66.09 40.69 -29.28
N ASN A 230 65.55 41.76 -29.87
CA ASN A 230 66.12 42.46 -31.02
C ASN A 230 66.82 43.77 -30.59
N LEU A 231 67.86 44.11 -31.36
CA LEU A 231 68.50 45.42 -31.59
C LEU A 231 69.69 45.85 -30.72
N GLY A 232 70.85 45.80 -31.38
CA GLY A 232 72.07 46.56 -31.20
C GLY A 232 72.93 46.38 -32.45
#